data_AF-A0A8T3P866-F1
#
_entry.id   AF-A0A8T3P866-F1
#
_cell.length_a   1.000
_cell.length_b   1.000
_cell.length_c   1.000
_cell.angle_alpha   90.00
_cell.angle_beta   90.00
_cell.angle_gamma   90.00
#
_symmetry.space_group_name_H-M   'P 1'
#
loop_
_entity.id
_entity.type
_entity.pdbx_description
1 polymer ?
#
loop_
_entity_poly.entity_id
_entity_poly.type
_entity_poly.pdbx_seq_one_letter_code
_entity_poly.pdbx_strand_id
1 'polypeptide(L)'
;MAEDEGLDEASNGVIDLIDTGRLDEAEQAAQDLLARYPEVHDGLERLAMVAAARGDRPRAAEYYGKAADFVHARPDWYDPEMETYLRARATEFGAPE
;
A
#
# COMPACT_ATOMS: atom_id res chain seq x y z
N MET A 1 -1.47 11.73 21.36
CA MET A 1 -2.25 11.17 20.25
C MET A 1 -1.86 11.94 18.99
N ALA A 2 -0.61 11.78 18.54
CA ALA A 2 -0.04 12.53 17.41
C ALA A 2 0.60 11.60 16.35
N GLU A 3 0.57 10.28 16.59
CA GLU A 3 1.20 9.29 15.72
C GLU A 3 0.28 8.91 14.56
N ASP A 4 -1.04 8.94 14.77
CA ASP A 4 -2.10 8.64 13.80
C ASP A 4 -2.24 9.75 12.74
N GLU A 5 -2.22 11.01 13.15
CA GLU A 5 -2.40 12.16 12.24
C GLU A 5 -1.22 12.33 11.26
N GLY A 6 -0.02 11.88 11.66
CA GLY A 6 1.15 11.83 10.77
C GLY A 6 1.07 10.69 9.75
N LEU A 7 0.42 9.58 10.10
CA LEU A 7 0.18 8.47 9.17
C LEU A 7 -0.80 8.92 8.09
N ASP A 8 -1.97 9.44 8.46
CA ASP A 8 -2.98 9.90 7.49
C ASP A 8 -2.43 10.97 6.54
N GLU A 9 -1.66 11.93 7.05
CA GLU A 9 -1.05 12.98 6.21
C GLU A 9 -0.02 12.40 5.24
N ALA A 10 0.90 11.57 5.74
CA ALA A 10 1.92 10.93 4.90
C ALA A 10 1.29 9.98 3.87
N SER A 11 0.23 9.27 4.30
CA SER A 11 -0.57 8.39 3.46
C SER A 11 -1.19 9.27 2.35
N ASN A 12 -2.03 10.25 2.68
CA ASN A 12 -2.68 11.13 1.70
C ASN A 12 -1.71 11.82 0.73
N GLY A 13 -0.53 12.22 1.20
CA GLY A 13 0.53 12.78 0.36
C GLY A 13 0.98 11.84 -0.77
N VAL A 14 1.06 10.53 -0.52
CA VAL A 14 1.38 9.57 -1.59
C VAL A 14 0.26 9.48 -2.62
N ILE A 15 -1.02 9.51 -2.22
CA ILE A 15 -2.14 9.50 -3.18
C ILE A 15 -2.08 10.74 -4.07
N ASP A 16 -1.83 11.92 -3.50
CA ASP A 16 -1.71 13.17 -4.26
C ASP A 16 -0.53 13.09 -5.26
N LEU A 17 0.60 12.53 -4.84
CA LEU A 17 1.74 12.31 -5.73
C LEU A 17 1.42 11.32 -6.87
N ILE A 18 0.63 10.28 -6.61
CA ILE A 18 0.16 9.36 -7.65
C ILE A 18 -0.77 10.07 -8.63
N ASP A 19 -1.74 10.84 -8.13
CA ASP A 19 -2.73 11.56 -8.94
C ASP A 19 -2.08 12.64 -9.82
N THR A 20 -1.08 13.32 -9.28
CA THR A 20 -0.26 14.31 -10.02
C THR A 20 0.77 13.67 -10.96
N GLY A 21 0.86 12.34 -11.01
CA GLY A 21 1.79 11.60 -11.88
C GLY A 21 3.24 11.62 -11.41
N ARG A 22 3.52 12.07 -10.19
CA ARG A 22 4.85 12.15 -9.58
C ARG A 22 5.22 10.82 -8.90
N LEU A 23 5.27 9.76 -9.71
CA LEU A 23 5.39 8.38 -9.23
C LEU A 23 6.70 8.09 -8.49
N ASP A 24 7.81 8.71 -8.88
CA ASP A 24 9.09 8.58 -8.19
C ASP A 24 9.05 9.12 -6.76
N GLU A 25 8.37 10.25 -6.56
CA GLU A 25 8.20 10.85 -5.23
C GLU A 25 7.18 10.09 -4.40
N ALA A 26 6.12 9.60 -5.05
CA ALA A 26 5.14 8.75 -4.40
C ALA A 26 5.79 7.46 -3.87
N GLU A 27 6.67 6.83 -4.64
CA GLU A 27 7.43 5.66 -4.22
C GLU A 27 8.31 5.98 -3.00
N GLN A 28 9.03 7.10 -3.05
CA GLN A 28 9.90 7.52 -1.96
C GLN A 28 9.12 7.81 -0.67
N ALA A 29 7.98 8.50 -0.79
CA ALA A 29 7.10 8.81 0.33
C ALA A 29 6.45 7.54 0.91
N ALA A 30 6.05 6.59 0.06
CA ALA A 30 5.52 5.31 0.52
C ALA A 30 6.58 4.45 1.23
N GLN A 31 7.83 4.46 0.75
CA GLN A 31 8.96 3.82 1.44
C GLN A 31 9.24 4.46 2.79
N ASP A 32 9.20 5.79 2.88
CA ASP A 32 9.36 6.52 4.14
C ASP A 32 8.23 6.20 5.12
N LEU A 33 6.99 6.11 4.63
CA LEU A 33 5.83 5.70 5.42
C LEU A 33 6.00 4.28 5.97
N LEU A 34 6.48 3.33 5.15
CA LEU A 34 6.79 1.98 5.60
C LEU A 34 7.94 1.94 6.62
N ALA A 35 8.94 2.82 6.49
CA ALA A 35 10.05 2.90 7.43
C ALA A 35 9.67 3.55 8.76
N ARG A 36 8.79 4.56 8.73
CA ARG A 36 8.25 5.24 9.92
C ARG A 36 7.21 4.40 10.64
N TYR A 37 6.36 3.72 9.87
CA TYR A 37 5.25 2.92 10.37
C TYR A 37 5.34 1.48 9.82
N PRO A 38 6.35 0.70 10.24
CA PRO A 38 6.48 -0.70 9.82
C PRO A 38 5.38 -1.61 10.41
N GLU A 39 4.56 -1.07 11.31
CA GLU A 39 3.46 -1.74 11.99
C GLU A 39 2.10 -1.60 11.31
N VAL A 40 2.01 -0.86 10.19
CA VAL A 40 0.77 -0.70 9.41
C VAL A 40 0.92 -1.20 7.98
N HIS A 41 -0.18 -1.70 7.43
CA HIS A 41 -0.25 -2.16 6.03
C HIS A 41 -0.24 -1.00 5.02
N ASP A 42 -0.62 0.23 5.42
CA ASP A 42 -0.70 1.41 4.56
C ASP A 42 0.54 1.61 3.70
N GLY A 43 1.74 1.48 4.26
CA GLY A 43 2.99 1.65 3.50
C GLY A 43 3.14 0.65 2.34
N LEU A 44 2.68 -0.59 2.53
CA LEU A 44 2.68 -1.62 1.49
C LEU A 44 1.60 -1.36 0.45
N GLU A 45 0.39 -0.97 0.88
CA GLU A 45 -0.70 -0.60 -0.04
C GLU A 45 -0.33 0.60 -0.90
N ARG A 46 0.27 1.63 -0.30
CA ARG A 46 0.80 2.83 -0.96
C ARG A 46 1.79 2.47 -2.05
N LEU A 47 2.79 1.63 -1.73
CA LEU A 47 3.77 1.14 -2.72
C LEU A 47 3.10 0.35 -3.85
N ALA A 48 2.06 -0.43 -3.53
CA ALA A 48 1.30 -1.18 -4.53
C ALA A 48 0.56 -0.23 -5.50
N MET A 49 -0.06 0.83 -4.99
CA MET A 49 -0.73 1.85 -5.82
C MET A 49 0.27 2.59 -6.72
N VAL A 50 1.46 2.94 -6.20
CA VAL A 50 2.51 3.57 -7.00
C VAL A 50 2.97 2.64 -8.13
N ALA A 51 3.24 1.37 -7.81
CA ALA A 51 3.65 0.38 -8.81
C ALA A 51 2.58 0.20 -9.89
N ALA A 52 1.29 0.14 -9.50
CA ALA A 52 0.17 0.06 -10.43
C ALA A 52 0.11 1.29 -11.35
N ALA A 53 0.28 2.50 -10.79
CA ALA A 53 0.30 3.74 -11.57
C ALA A 53 1.53 3.85 -12.49
N ARG A 54 2.66 3.23 -12.15
CA ARG A 54 3.84 3.09 -13.03
C ARG A 54 3.61 2.10 -14.17
N GLY A 55 2.52 1.33 -14.14
CA GLY A 55 2.28 0.21 -15.05
C GLY A 55 3.05 -1.07 -14.67
N ASP A 56 3.72 -1.08 -13.52
CA ASP A 56 4.41 -2.26 -12.99
C ASP A 56 3.42 -3.13 -12.21
N ARG A 57 2.47 -3.72 -12.96
CA ARG A 57 1.47 -4.67 -12.46
C ARG A 57 2.10 -5.81 -11.62
N PRO A 58 3.21 -6.46 -12.00
CA PRO A 58 3.77 -7.53 -11.19
C PRO A 58 4.28 -7.04 -9.83
N ARG A 59 4.92 -5.86 -9.75
CA ARG A 59 5.29 -5.28 -8.45
C ARG A 59 4.07 -4.90 -7.62
N ALA A 60 3.04 -4.33 -8.23
CA ALA A 60 1.80 -4.00 -7.52
C ALA A 60 1.19 -5.25 -6.86
N ALA A 61 1.11 -6.36 -7.60
CA ALA A 61 0.62 -7.63 -7.08
C ALA A 61 1.45 -8.13 -5.88
N GLU A 62 2.78 -8.03 -5.96
CA GLU A 62 3.67 -8.43 -4.87
C GLU A 62 3.43 -7.60 -3.60
N TYR A 63 3.30 -6.28 -3.72
CA TYR A 63 3.06 -5.39 -2.58
C TYR A 63 1.69 -5.62 -1.95
N TYR A 64 0.62 -5.75 -2.75
CA TYR A 64 -0.70 -6.10 -2.23
C TYR A 64 -0.70 -7.47 -1.53
N GLY A 65 0.04 -8.45 -2.07
CA GLY A 65 0.21 -9.75 -1.44
C GLY A 65 0.89 -9.67 -0.06
N LYS A 66 1.95 -8.85 0.06
CA LYS A 66 2.63 -8.59 1.34
C LYS A 66 1.70 -7.89 2.34
N ALA A 67 0.91 -6.91 1.89
CA ALA A 67 -0.07 -6.23 2.73
C ALA A 67 -1.14 -7.22 3.24
N ALA A 68 -1.63 -8.11 2.38
CA ALA A 68 -2.59 -9.14 2.77
C ALA A 68 -2.02 -10.11 3.81
N ASP A 69 -0.78 -10.56 3.64
CA ASP A 69 -0.10 -11.44 4.62
C ASP A 69 0.08 -10.73 5.97
N PHE A 70 0.41 -9.43 5.94
CA PHE A 70 0.55 -8.61 7.14
C PHE A 70 -0.76 -8.49 7.93
N VAL A 71 -1.85 -8.26 7.23
CA VAL A 71 -3.21 -8.21 7.78
C VAL A 71 -3.63 -9.59 8.30
N HIS A 72 -3.38 -10.65 7.54
CA HIS A 72 -3.65 -12.03 7.92
C HIS A 72 -2.92 -12.44 9.21
N ALA A 73 -1.68 -11.97 9.39
CA ALA A 73 -0.90 -12.22 10.60
C ALA A 73 -1.41 -11.45 11.83
N ARG A 74 -2.30 -10.46 11.65
CA ARG A 74 -2.88 -9.63 12.73
C ARG A 74 -4.41 -9.54 12.64
N PRO A 75 -5.13 -10.66 12.76
CA PRO A 75 -6.58 -10.68 12.63
C PRO A 75 -7.29 -9.91 13.76
N ASP A 76 -6.62 -9.64 14.88
CA ASP A 76 -7.16 -8.82 15.97
C ASP A 76 -7.23 -7.32 15.66
N TRP A 77 -6.48 -6.86 14.65
CA TRP A 77 -6.35 -5.43 14.31
C TRP A 77 -7.09 -5.06 13.03
N TYR A 78 -7.46 -6.05 12.22
CA TYR A 78 -7.99 -5.85 10.89
C TYR A 78 -9.16 -6.78 10.61
N ASP A 79 -10.17 -6.24 9.93
CA ASP A 79 -11.27 -7.05 9.46
C ASP A 79 -10.82 -8.04 8.37
N PRO A 80 -11.41 -9.25 8.32
CA PRO A 80 -11.12 -10.25 7.28
C PRO A 80 -11.48 -9.75 5.87
N GLU A 81 -12.36 -8.75 5.77
CA GLU A 81 -12.66 -8.07 4.50
C GLU A 81 -11.44 -7.32 3.96
N MET A 82 -10.57 -6.79 4.83
CA MET A 82 -9.33 -6.11 4.41
C MET A 82 -8.35 -7.08 3.75
N GLU A 83 -8.13 -8.26 4.34
CA GLU A 83 -7.32 -9.31 3.71
C GLU A 83 -7.88 -9.68 2.33
N THR A 84 -9.20 -9.86 2.26
CA THR A 84 -9.90 -10.23 1.03
C THR A 84 -9.73 -9.17 -0.06
N TYR A 85 -9.87 -7.88 0.31
CA TYR A 85 -9.66 -6.75 -0.59
C TYR A 85 -8.23 -6.72 -1.14
N LEU A 86 -7.22 -6.83 -0.25
CA LEU A 86 -5.81 -6.81 -0.63
C LEU A 86 -5.45 -8.00 -1.52
N ARG A 87 -5.92 -9.22 -1.22
CA ARG A 87 -5.72 -10.40 -2.08
C ARG A 87 -6.40 -10.27 -3.43
N ALA A 88 -7.61 -9.70 -3.48
CA ALA A 88 -8.33 -9.47 -4.72
C ALA A 88 -7.55 -8.50 -5.63
N ARG A 89 -7.08 -7.38 -5.06
CA ARG A 89 -6.18 -6.44 -5.77
C ARG A 89 -4.91 -7.12 -6.25
N ALA A 90 -4.23 -7.90 -5.39
CA ALA A 90 -3.02 -8.62 -5.78
C ALA A 90 -3.26 -9.53 -6.99
N THR A 91 -4.39 -10.22 -7.02
CA THR A 91 -4.77 -11.11 -8.12
C THR A 91 -5.11 -10.32 -9.39
N GLU A 92 -5.81 -9.20 -9.27
CA GLU A 92 -6.17 -8.32 -10.40
C GLU A 92 -4.93 -7.75 -11.11
N PHE A 93 -3.89 -7.40 -10.34
CA PHE A 93 -2.63 -6.93 -10.91
C PHE A 93 -1.70 -8.08 -11.34
N GLY A 94 -1.78 -9.24 -10.70
CA GLY A 94 -0.93 -10.40 -11.00
C GLY A 94 -1.44 -11.30 -12.13
N ALA A 95 -2.71 -11.18 -12.51
CA ALA A 95 -3.27 -11.93 -13.63
C ALA A 95 -2.73 -11.36 -14.96
N PRO A 96 -2.15 -12.19 -15.85
CA PRO A 96 -1.83 -11.77 -17.20
C PRO A 96 -3.14 -11.48 -17.97
N GLU A 97 -3.21 -10.33 -18.63
CA GLU A 97 -4.29 -10.00 -19.59
C GLU A 97 -4.35 -10.99 -20.76
#